data_AF-A0A441VIL7-F1
#
_entry.id   AF-A0A441VIL7-F1
#
_cell.length_a   1.000
_cell.length_b   1.000
_cell.length_c   1.000
_cell.angle_alpha   90.00
_cell.angle_beta   90.00
_cell.angle_gamma   90.00
#
_symmetry.space_group_name_H-M   'P 1'
#
loop_
_entity.id
_entity.type
_entity.pdbx_description
1 polymer ?
#
loop_
_entity_poly.entity_id
_entity_poly.type
_entity_poly.pdbx_seq_one_letter_code
_entity_poly.pdbx_strand_id
1 'polypeptide(L)'
;METNAKSLEPVQKIDCLVTPSLLLDRGKLERNINRLADHARKLGVVLRPHMKTAKSIDVARQVFPTEPGPITVSTIAEAEYFASHGYRDMTYAVGLSPAAALRASELCRRTGVDLKLLLDTVEQADALADVRKATGVTPSVFIELDCDDHRGGLKPD
;
A
#
# COMPACT_ATOMS: atom_id res chain seq x y z
N MET A 1 -28.91 -8.72 9.11
CA MET A 1 -28.20 -10.02 9.10
C MET A 1 -27.02 -9.88 10.04
N GLU A 2 -27.18 -10.34 11.27
CA GLU A 2 -26.16 -10.28 12.32
C GLU A 2 -25.04 -11.26 11.99
N THR A 3 -23.82 -10.76 11.77
CA THR A 3 -22.62 -11.59 11.67
C THR A 3 -22.23 -12.03 13.07
N ASN A 4 -22.52 -13.29 13.38
CA ASN A 4 -22.13 -13.97 14.62
C ASN A 4 -20.60 -14.22 14.60
N ALA A 5 -19.82 -13.16 14.78
CA ALA A 5 -18.39 -13.27 15.07
C ALA A 5 -18.25 -13.63 16.55
N LYS A 6 -18.50 -14.90 16.90
CA LYS A 6 -18.00 -15.44 18.16
C LYS A 6 -16.49 -15.24 18.16
N SER A 7 -16.02 -14.36 19.04
CA SER A 7 -14.61 -14.21 19.38
C SER A 7 -14.05 -15.58 19.70
N LEU A 8 -13.20 -16.11 18.81
CA LEU A 8 -12.46 -17.33 19.07
C LEU A 8 -11.55 -17.05 20.26
N GLU A 9 -11.67 -17.85 21.31
CA GLU A 9 -10.76 -17.79 22.45
C GLU A 9 -9.30 -17.90 21.96
N PRO A 10 -8.36 -17.10 22.49
CA PRO A 10 -6.98 -17.13 22.03
C PRO A 10 -6.40 -18.53 22.19
N VAL A 11 -5.90 -19.11 21.09
CA VAL A 11 -5.20 -20.39 21.16
C VAL A 11 -3.89 -20.18 21.93
N GLN A 12 -3.77 -20.81 23.09
CA GLN A 12 -2.65 -20.59 24.00
C GLN A 12 -1.34 -21.30 23.58
N LYS A 13 -1.43 -22.32 22.73
CA LYS A 13 -0.27 -23.10 22.27
C LYS A 13 -0.32 -23.35 20.77
N ILE A 14 0.85 -23.32 20.14
CA ILE A 14 0.99 -23.45 18.68
C ILE A 14 0.51 -24.83 18.19
N ASP A 15 0.70 -25.89 18.99
CA ASP A 15 0.34 -27.27 18.66
C ASP A 15 -1.18 -27.52 18.60
N CYS A 16 -1.99 -26.62 19.18
CA CYS A 16 -3.45 -26.67 19.11
C CYS A 16 -4.02 -26.04 17.83
N LEU A 17 -3.19 -25.47 16.95
CA LEU A 17 -3.66 -24.83 15.72
C LEU A 17 -3.96 -25.86 14.63
N VAL A 18 -5.10 -25.67 13.94
CA VAL A 18 -5.43 -26.46 12.76
C VAL A 18 -4.45 -26.13 11.64
N THR A 19 -3.84 -27.14 11.04
CA THR A 19 -2.89 -26.97 9.94
C THR A 19 -3.57 -27.08 8.58
N PRO A 20 -3.15 -26.29 7.57
CA PRO A 20 -2.09 -25.29 7.63
C PRO A 20 -2.52 -24.00 8.33
N SER A 21 -1.59 -23.41 9.09
CA SER A 21 -1.76 -22.10 9.75
C SER A 21 -0.55 -21.21 9.48
N LEU A 22 -0.78 -19.94 9.15
CA LEU A 22 0.27 -18.93 9.04
C LEU A 22 0.53 -18.31 10.43
N LEU A 23 1.75 -18.46 10.94
CA LEU A 23 2.15 -17.90 12.24
C LEU A 23 3.03 -16.67 12.05
N LEU A 24 2.71 -15.61 12.80
CA LEU A 24 3.50 -14.38 12.85
C LEU A 24 4.04 -14.15 14.26
N ASP A 25 5.36 -14.20 14.40
CA ASP A 25 6.03 -13.86 15.66
C ASP A 25 6.01 -12.34 15.86
N ARG A 26 5.14 -11.89 16.77
CA ARG A 26 4.95 -10.46 17.10
C ARG A 26 6.25 -9.80 17.58
N GLY A 27 7.03 -10.47 18.43
CA GLY A 27 8.27 -9.90 18.95
C GLY A 27 9.32 -9.70 17.85
N LYS A 28 9.41 -10.62 16.88
CA LYS A 28 10.27 -10.44 15.70
C LYS A 28 9.77 -9.33 14.78
N LEU A 29 8.45 -9.23 14.58
CA LEU A 29 7.84 -8.16 13.79
C LEU A 29 8.19 -6.79 14.36
N GLU A 30 7.92 -6.57 15.65
CA GLU A 30 8.18 -5.29 16.33
C GLU A 30 9.67 -4.91 16.27
N ARG A 31 10.59 -5.86 16.51
CA ARG A 31 12.03 -5.62 16.38
C ARG A 31 12.43 -5.20 14.96
N ASN A 32 11.85 -5.83 13.94
CA ASN A 32 12.14 -5.49 12.55
C ASN A 32 11.60 -4.11 12.17
N ILE A 33 10.39 -3.78 12.60
CA ILE A 33 9.76 -2.46 12.39
C ILE A 33 10.64 -1.38 13.03
N ASN A 34 10.97 -1.52 14.32
CA ASN A 34 11.78 -0.54 15.05
C ASN A 34 13.15 -0.34 14.42
N ARG A 35 13.82 -1.42 14.01
CA ARG A 35 15.13 -1.35 13.35
C ARG A 35 15.08 -0.54 12.04
N LEU A 36 14.07 -0.76 11.20
CA LEU A 36 13.92 -0.03 9.95
C LEU A 36 13.51 1.43 10.18
N ALA A 37 12.61 1.68 11.13
CA ALA A 37 12.19 3.03 11.51
C ALA A 37 13.35 3.88 12.05
N ASP A 38 14.18 3.31 12.92
CA ASP A 38 15.36 3.98 13.46
C ASP A 38 16.40 4.26 12.36
N HIS A 39 16.56 3.34 11.40
CA HIS A 39 17.46 3.54 10.28
C HIS A 39 16.98 4.68 9.37
N ALA A 40 15.70 4.70 9.00
CA ALA A 40 15.12 5.80 8.21
C ALA A 40 15.24 7.15 8.92
N ARG A 41 15.00 7.19 10.24
CA ARG A 41 15.17 8.40 11.06
C ARG A 41 16.60 8.91 11.04
N LYS A 42 17.60 8.02 11.17
CA LYS A 42 19.03 8.39 11.11
C LYS A 42 19.43 8.98 9.76
N LEU A 43 18.82 8.52 8.67
CA LEU A 43 19.06 9.03 7.32
C LEU A 43 18.25 10.30 7.00
N GLY A 44 17.33 10.73 7.88
CA GLY A 44 16.47 11.88 7.63
C GLY A 44 15.45 11.67 6.52
N VAL A 45 15.06 10.42 6.24
CA VAL A 45 14.11 10.07 5.17
C VAL A 45 12.77 9.61 5.73
N VAL A 46 11.71 9.80 4.94
CA VAL A 46 10.37 9.31 5.27
C VAL A 46 10.30 7.81 5.00
N LEU A 47 9.96 7.03 6.02
CA LEU A 47 9.69 5.60 5.86
C LEU A 47 8.30 5.40 5.25
N ARG A 48 8.25 4.86 4.02
CA ARG A 48 7.02 4.43 3.33
C ARG A 48 7.03 2.91 3.12
N PRO A 49 6.62 2.11 4.10
CA PRO A 49 6.69 0.66 4.03
C PRO A 49 5.69 0.11 3.00
N HIS A 50 6.08 -0.96 2.34
CA HIS A 50 5.21 -1.64 1.37
C HIS A 50 4.34 -2.69 2.06
N MET A 51 3.01 -2.54 1.93
CA MET A 51 2.04 -3.39 2.59
C MET A 51 1.78 -4.74 1.89
N LYS A 52 2.34 -4.99 0.70
CA LYS A 52 2.06 -6.21 -0.08
C LYS A 52 2.41 -7.51 0.64
N THR A 53 3.38 -7.46 1.56
CA THR A 53 3.83 -8.63 2.32
C THR A 53 2.81 -9.06 3.37
N ALA A 54 2.28 -8.09 4.13
CA ALA A 54 1.40 -8.38 5.25
C ALA A 54 -0.09 -8.26 4.91
N LYS A 55 -0.46 -7.30 4.04
CA LYS A 55 -1.84 -6.97 3.66
C LYS A 55 -2.80 -6.89 4.86
N SER A 56 -2.31 -6.35 5.98
CA SER A 56 -2.99 -6.39 7.27
C SER A 56 -2.96 -5.02 7.95
N ILE A 57 -4.14 -4.55 8.37
CA ILE A 57 -4.26 -3.31 9.16
C ILE A 57 -3.53 -3.41 10.50
N ASP A 58 -3.50 -4.59 11.13
CA ASP A 58 -2.85 -4.78 12.43
C ASP A 58 -1.33 -4.67 12.34
N VAL A 59 -0.75 -5.05 11.19
CA VAL A 59 0.67 -4.81 10.92
C VAL A 59 0.91 -3.33 10.63
N ALA A 60 0.06 -2.69 9.82
CA ALA A 60 0.20 -1.26 9.50
C ALA A 60 0.13 -0.38 10.75
N ARG A 61 -0.78 -0.68 11.69
CA ARG A 61 -0.89 -0.01 13.01
C ARG A 61 0.35 -0.22 13.90
N GLN A 62 1.07 -1.33 13.77
CA GLN A 62 2.34 -1.49 14.47
C GLN A 62 3.45 -0.65 13.85
N VAL A 63 3.42 -0.41 12.53
CA VAL A 63 4.38 0.48 11.88
C VAL A 63 4.09 1.95 12.22
N PHE A 64 2.81 2.32 12.29
CA PHE A 64 2.36 3.66 12.63
C PHE A 64 1.39 3.65 13.82
N PRO A 65 1.90 3.66 15.08
CA PRO A 65 1.09 3.44 16.28
C PRO A 65 0.24 4.65 16.69
N THR A 66 0.59 5.86 16.25
CA THR A 66 -0.10 7.09 16.64
C THR A 66 -1.18 7.50 15.64
N GLU A 67 -0.84 7.51 14.35
CA GLU A 67 -1.72 7.94 13.26
C GLU A 67 -1.33 7.23 11.96
N PRO A 68 -2.25 7.03 11.01
CA PRO A 68 -1.92 6.44 9.72
C PRO A 68 -0.82 7.24 8.99
N GLY A 69 0.32 6.59 8.74
CA GLY A 69 1.43 7.18 7.98
C GLY A 69 1.41 6.84 6.49
N PRO A 70 2.43 7.30 5.73
CA PRO A 70 2.57 7.00 4.31
C PRO A 70 2.84 5.51 4.07
N ILE A 71 2.14 4.88 3.12
CA ILE A 71 2.38 3.46 2.75
C ILE A 71 2.52 3.25 1.24
N THR A 72 3.00 2.08 0.85
CA THR A 72 3.02 1.61 -0.54
C THR A 72 2.16 0.36 -0.71
N VAL A 73 1.34 0.32 -1.74
CA VAL A 73 0.42 -0.79 -2.08
C VAL A 73 0.72 -1.34 -3.48
N SER A 74 0.36 -2.59 -3.71
CA SER A 74 0.61 -3.30 -4.98
C SER A 74 -0.66 -3.55 -5.79
N THR A 75 -1.82 -3.23 -5.25
CA THR A 75 -3.11 -3.36 -5.94
C THR A 75 -4.04 -2.22 -5.54
N ILE A 76 -5.00 -1.89 -6.42
CA ILE A 76 -6.07 -0.94 -6.06
C ILE A 76 -6.97 -1.49 -4.95
N ALA A 77 -7.13 -2.82 -4.85
CA ALA A 77 -7.86 -3.44 -3.75
C ALA A 77 -7.16 -3.22 -2.39
N GLU A 78 -5.83 -3.29 -2.34
CA GLU A 78 -5.07 -2.89 -1.15
C GLU A 78 -5.26 -1.39 -0.84
N ALA A 79 -5.21 -0.52 -1.85
CA ALA A 79 -5.46 0.91 -1.67
C ALA A 79 -6.84 1.18 -1.05
N GLU A 80 -7.89 0.55 -1.58
CA GLU A 80 -9.25 0.65 -1.05
C GLU A 80 -9.35 0.12 0.38
N TYR A 81 -8.72 -1.03 0.66
CA TYR A 81 -8.67 -1.61 2.00
C TYR A 81 -8.00 -0.68 3.00
N PHE A 82 -6.83 -0.12 2.71
CA PHE A 82 -6.16 0.78 3.65
C PHE A 82 -6.86 2.14 3.75
N ALA A 83 -7.46 2.64 2.66
CA ALA A 83 -8.30 3.84 2.68
C ALA A 83 -9.48 3.71 3.63
N SER A 84 -10.15 2.55 3.66
CA SER A 84 -11.27 2.30 4.58
C SER A 84 -10.83 2.27 6.05
N HIS A 85 -9.53 2.16 6.32
CA HIS A 85 -8.94 2.20 7.66
C HIS A 85 -8.23 3.54 7.97
N GLY A 86 -8.45 4.58 7.15
CA GLY A 86 -7.97 5.93 7.41
C GLY A 86 -6.59 6.27 6.83
N TYR A 87 -5.95 5.38 6.07
CA TYR A 87 -4.70 5.71 5.38
C TYR A 87 -4.99 6.58 4.16
N ARG A 88 -4.34 7.75 4.10
CA ARG A 88 -4.60 8.77 3.07
C ARG A 88 -3.43 9.03 2.14
N ASP A 89 -2.20 8.78 2.57
CA ASP A 89 -1.02 8.96 1.74
C ASP A 89 -0.49 7.60 1.27
N MET A 90 -0.67 7.30 -0.01
CA MET A 90 -0.32 6.00 -0.58
C MET A 90 0.41 6.11 -1.92
N THR A 91 1.31 5.18 -2.18
CA THR A 91 1.89 4.95 -3.51
C THR A 91 1.41 3.61 -4.04
N TYR A 92 0.80 3.59 -5.22
CA TYR A 92 0.53 2.37 -5.99
C TYR A 92 1.75 2.04 -6.85
N ALA A 93 2.59 1.13 -6.38
CA ALA A 93 3.90 0.83 -6.97
C ALA A 93 3.86 -0.33 -7.98
N VAL A 94 2.99 -0.22 -8.98
CA VAL A 94 2.86 -1.15 -10.10
C VAL A 94 2.52 -0.35 -11.36
N GLY A 95 3.06 -0.75 -12.51
CA GLY A 95 2.76 -0.16 -13.80
C GLY A 95 1.25 0.00 -14.04
N LEU A 96 0.87 1.19 -14.46
CA LEU A 96 -0.53 1.58 -14.57
C LEU A 96 -1.21 0.95 -15.77
N SER A 97 -2.44 0.45 -15.58
CA SER A 97 -3.36 0.12 -16.67
C SER A 97 -4.51 1.14 -16.72
N PRO A 98 -5.17 1.35 -17.88
CA PRO A 98 -6.30 2.27 -17.98
C PRO A 98 -7.44 1.96 -17.00
N ALA A 99 -7.73 0.67 -16.78
CA ALA A 99 -8.73 0.24 -15.81
C ALA A 99 -8.33 0.56 -14.35
N ALA A 100 -7.05 0.36 -14.01
CA ALA A 100 -6.53 0.73 -12.69
C ALA A 100 -6.55 2.25 -12.49
N ALA A 101 -6.25 3.03 -13.53
CA ALA A 101 -6.28 4.49 -13.50
C ALA A 101 -7.68 5.02 -13.17
N LEU A 102 -8.72 4.53 -13.86
CA LEU A 102 -10.10 4.91 -13.59
C LEU A 102 -10.51 4.57 -12.14
N ARG A 103 -10.21 3.35 -11.68
CA ARG A 103 -10.55 2.91 -10.32
C ARG A 103 -9.79 3.70 -9.25
N ALA A 104 -8.52 4.03 -9.49
CA ALA A 104 -7.72 4.88 -8.62
C ALA A 104 -8.30 6.29 -8.52
N SER A 105 -8.63 6.93 -9.64
CA SER A 105 -9.22 8.26 -9.64
C SER A 105 -10.59 8.31 -8.96
N GLU A 106 -11.41 7.26 -9.12
CA GLU A 106 -12.66 7.11 -8.38
C GLU A 106 -12.43 7.02 -6.87
N LEU A 107 -11.44 6.20 -6.45
CA LEU A 107 -11.06 6.10 -5.04
C LEU A 107 -10.64 7.46 -4.49
N CYS A 108 -9.74 8.18 -5.18
CA CYS A 108 -9.30 9.51 -4.79
C CYS A 108 -10.49 10.48 -4.67
N ARG A 109 -11.39 10.52 -5.66
CA ARG A 109 -12.56 11.41 -5.66
C ARG A 109 -13.49 11.15 -4.47
N ARG A 110 -13.81 9.88 -4.23
CA ARG A 110 -14.78 9.49 -3.21
C ARG A 110 -14.25 9.62 -1.79
N THR A 111 -12.94 9.42 -1.61
CA THR A 111 -12.35 9.29 -0.28
C THR A 111 -11.44 10.45 0.11
N GLY A 112 -10.94 11.23 -0.84
CA GLY A 112 -9.92 12.26 -0.60
C GLY A 112 -8.53 11.69 -0.32
N VAL A 113 -8.29 10.41 -0.62
CA VAL A 113 -6.95 9.80 -0.55
C VAL A 113 -6.04 10.42 -1.61
N ASP A 114 -4.78 10.66 -1.23
CA ASP A 114 -3.68 10.97 -2.11
C ASP A 114 -2.96 9.67 -2.52
N LEU A 115 -3.41 9.08 -3.63
CA LEU A 115 -2.83 7.89 -4.23
C LEU A 115 -1.92 8.27 -5.41
N LYS A 116 -0.62 8.09 -5.23
CA LYS A 116 0.41 8.32 -6.25
C LYS A 116 0.54 7.09 -7.14
N LEU A 117 0.36 7.25 -8.45
CA LEU A 117 0.44 6.18 -9.44
C LEU A 117 1.85 6.14 -10.06
N LEU A 118 2.30 4.96 -10.51
CA LEU A 118 3.55 4.82 -11.26
C LEU A 118 3.28 4.62 -12.75
N LEU A 119 4.08 5.28 -13.59
CA LEU A 119 4.07 5.12 -15.05
C LEU A 119 5.49 5.18 -15.59
N ASP A 120 5.70 4.57 -16.75
CA ASP A 120 6.97 4.53 -17.47
C ASP A 120 6.79 4.64 -19.00
N THR A 121 5.58 4.94 -19.47
CA THR A 121 5.26 5.07 -20.90
C THR A 121 4.41 6.31 -21.19
N VAL A 122 4.48 6.79 -22.43
CA VAL A 122 3.65 7.91 -22.91
C VAL A 122 2.18 7.51 -22.96
N GLU A 123 1.89 6.28 -23.35
CA GLU A 123 0.53 5.75 -23.45
C GLU A 123 -0.19 5.75 -22.09
N GLN A 124 0.52 5.45 -21.00
CA GLN A 124 -0.03 5.56 -19.65
C GLN A 124 -0.29 7.03 -19.25
N ALA A 125 0.59 7.95 -19.65
CA ALA A 125 0.41 9.37 -19.39
C ALA A 125 -0.82 9.93 -20.14
N ASP A 126 -1.01 9.55 -21.41
CA ASP A 126 -2.18 9.92 -22.21
C ASP A 126 -3.47 9.34 -21.60
N ALA A 127 -3.43 8.08 -21.15
CA ALA A 127 -4.58 7.46 -20.47
C ALA A 127 -4.98 8.25 -19.21
N LEU A 128 -4.01 8.72 -18.42
CA LEU A 128 -4.28 9.55 -17.24
C LEU A 128 -4.83 10.93 -17.60
N ALA A 129 -4.37 11.52 -18.71
CA ALA A 129 -4.93 12.78 -19.22
C ALA A 129 -6.41 12.61 -19.58
N ASP A 130 -6.79 11.49 -20.18
CA ASP A 130 -8.18 11.18 -20.49
C ASP A 130 -9.02 10.91 -19.23
N VAL A 131 -8.46 10.26 -18.21
CA VAL A 131 -9.13 10.11 -16.91
C VAL A 131 -9.38 11.49 -16.27
N ARG A 132 -8.42 12.42 -16.33
CA ARG A 132 -8.62 13.79 -15.85
C ARG A 132 -9.74 14.50 -16.61
N LYS A 133 -9.78 14.39 -17.94
CA LYS A 133 -10.86 14.98 -18.76
C LYS A 133 -12.23 14.41 -18.37
N ALA A 134 -12.32 13.11 -18.13
CA ALA A 134 -13.57 12.43 -17.81
C ALA A 134 -14.06 12.68 -16.37
N THR A 135 -13.14 12.79 -15.40
CA THR A 135 -13.48 12.79 -13.97
C THR A 135 -13.27 14.12 -13.26
N GLY A 136 -12.53 15.05 -13.86
CA GLY A 136 -12.09 16.30 -13.23
C GLY A 136 -11.00 16.13 -12.15
N VAL A 137 -10.59 14.89 -11.85
CA VAL A 137 -9.55 14.58 -10.86
C VAL A 137 -8.19 14.64 -11.54
N THR A 138 -7.27 15.43 -11.00
CA THR A 138 -5.86 15.41 -11.44
C THR A 138 -5.13 14.27 -10.72
N PRO A 139 -4.65 13.24 -11.44
CA PRO A 139 -3.91 12.14 -10.82
C PRO A 139 -2.54 12.60 -10.31
N SER A 140 -2.12 12.10 -9.16
CA SER A 140 -0.76 12.24 -8.65
C SER A 140 0.09 11.09 -9.19
N VAL A 141 1.26 11.38 -9.76
CA VAL A 141 2.06 10.38 -10.48
C VAL A 141 3.55 10.47 -10.17
N PHE A 142 4.22 9.34 -10.29
CA PHE A 142 5.67 9.22 -10.39
C PHE A 142 6.05 8.55 -11.70
N ILE A 143 7.21 8.94 -12.22
CA ILE A 143 7.89 8.21 -13.31
C ILE A 143 8.71 7.10 -12.65
N GLU A 144 8.47 5.85 -13.05
CA GLU A 144 9.29 4.71 -12.61
C GLU A 144 10.63 4.76 -13.36
N LEU A 145 11.72 4.67 -12.60
CA LEU A 145 13.07 4.61 -13.15
C LEU A 145 13.61 3.19 -13.01
N ASP A 146 14.19 2.69 -14.08
CA ASP A 146 14.98 1.47 -14.07
C ASP A 146 16.39 1.79 -13.55
N CYS A 147 16.71 1.20 -12.40
CA CYS A 147 17.99 1.36 -11.70
C CYS A 147 18.75 0.03 -11.56
N ASP A 148 18.20 -1.08 -12.05
CA ASP A 148 18.78 -2.41 -11.84
C ASP A 148 18.76 -3.34 -13.06
N ASP A 149 18.13 -2.97 -14.18
CA ASP A 149 18.01 -3.76 -15.43
C ASP A 149 17.20 -5.07 -15.27
N HIS A 150 16.33 -5.16 -14.26
CA HIS A 150 15.59 -6.39 -13.97
C HIS A 150 14.08 -6.31 -14.23
N ARG A 151 13.48 -5.13 -14.41
CA ARG A 151 12.01 -4.97 -14.44
C ARG A 151 11.53 -3.94 -15.48
N GLY A 152 10.66 -3.02 -15.05
CA GLY A 152 10.15 -1.90 -15.86
C GLY A 152 10.77 -0.59 -15.38
N GLY A 153 10.29 0.53 -15.91
CA GLY A 153 10.87 1.84 -15.67
C GLY A 153 11.69 2.36 -16.85
N LEU A 154 11.83 3.68 -16.90
CA LEU A 154 12.66 4.37 -17.87
C LEU A 154 14.11 4.40 -17.39
N LYS A 155 15.05 4.39 -18.34
CA LYS A 155 16.44 4.70 -17.99
C LYS A 155 16.54 6.16 -17.51
N PRO A 156 17.53 6.50 -16.68
CA PRO A 156 17.66 7.86 -16.15
C PRO A 156 17.99 8.95 -17.18
N ASP A 157 18.43 8.58 -18.39
CA ASP A 157 18.81 9.46 -19.50
C ASP A 157 17.70 9.64 -20.55
#